data_AF-A0A7W0YHI3-F1
#
_entry.id   AF-A0A7W0YHI3-F1
#
_cell.length_a   1.000
_cell.length_b   1.000
_cell.length_c   1.000
_cell.angle_alpha   90.00
_cell.angle_beta   90.00
_cell.angle_gamma   90.00
#
_symmetry.space_group_name_H-M   'P 1'
#
loop_
_entity.id
_entity.type
_entity.pdbx_description
1 polymer ?
#
loop_
_entity_poly.entity_id
_entity_poly.type
_entity_poly.pdbx_seq_one_letter_code
_entity_poly.pdbx_strand_id
1 'polypeptide(L)'
;PVFSADGTHVAYRSGATNLHPLDTDSTFDIYVKHLATGEMYLASTSTPDPETGEVVKGNTSSYNPYLSADGTRIAFRSYSTNLHPDDSDFLSDVYVKDLNTGETRLASTSDGNGPNDGEKGNGPSGNPALSADGTKVAFYSSATNLDPGDTDTANDVYVKDLDTLDIQLVSTSDTGVKGNGGSSLPYMSADGTLVAFRSNATNLDPGDTDQTFDIYVKNLVTGDLALVSTTETGIKGDGDSASPYISADGASVAFSSRATNLDPADPDSLEDLYVKDLAGGDLTLLSVSDSGIKGDGDSLNPALSADGGTVAYYSSATNLHPGDPDVIPDVYLKEIARGADMAVSISDSPDPVLVGAPLTYTIDARNEGPASATVVTMVDTLPSGVTFLSAEASQGSCTEAQGTVTCDLGGMAIGDSVQVIITVKPDDPGTIVNSVGVDAWEPDPAPANDDAASTTTVEPAADLAVSVVDSQDPVEVNEEFTYFVTVVNEGDLAATSVMLHQSLSKGLRVVTVTPSQGTCPARPSRFFACSLGTVPSGGAATITIDVLPVRVGTVSVGSTASTVEPEADLADNSDLETTTVQLP
;
A
#
# COMPACT_ATOMS: atom_id res chain seq x y z
N PRO A 1 31.62 5.15 7.12
CA PRO A 1 31.82 5.05 5.65
C PRO A 1 30.56 5.54 4.97
N VAL A 2 30.65 6.03 3.74
CA VAL A 2 29.51 6.47 2.92
C VAL A 2 29.67 5.85 1.54
N PHE A 3 28.60 5.31 0.98
CA PHE A 3 28.60 4.73 -0.36
C PHE A 3 28.02 5.74 -1.36
N SER A 4 28.51 5.72 -2.61
CA SER A 4 27.80 6.40 -3.69
C SER A 4 26.48 5.66 -3.99
N ALA A 5 25.47 6.39 -4.45
CA ALA A 5 24.14 5.83 -4.70
C ALA A 5 24.15 4.75 -5.81
N ASP A 6 25.05 4.88 -6.78
CA ASP A 6 25.28 3.86 -7.82
C ASP A 6 26.02 2.61 -7.31
N GLY A 7 26.44 2.59 -6.04
CA GLY A 7 27.15 1.48 -5.41
C GLY A 7 28.57 1.24 -5.95
N THR A 8 29.16 2.20 -6.68
CA THR A 8 30.50 2.03 -7.29
C THR A 8 31.64 2.48 -6.39
N HIS A 9 31.39 3.39 -5.45
CA HIS A 9 32.40 3.98 -4.57
C HIS A 9 32.03 3.86 -3.09
N VAL A 10 33.06 3.79 -2.24
CA VAL A 10 32.94 3.97 -0.79
C VAL A 10 33.94 4.99 -0.30
N ALA A 11 33.47 5.99 0.44
CA ALA A 11 34.28 6.97 1.13
C ALA A 11 34.37 6.66 2.63
N TYR A 12 35.55 6.85 3.22
CA TYR A 12 35.76 6.63 4.65
C TYR A 12 36.94 7.42 5.18
N ARG A 13 36.95 7.65 6.50
CA ARG A 13 38.11 8.19 7.19
C ARG A 13 39.01 7.07 7.70
N SER A 14 40.32 7.26 7.67
CA SER A 14 41.29 6.31 8.23
C SER A 14 42.54 7.03 8.72
N GLY A 15 43.12 6.56 9.83
CA GLY A 15 44.43 7.03 10.35
C GLY A 15 45.58 6.09 9.99
N ALA A 16 45.42 5.29 8.95
CA ALA A 16 46.38 4.29 8.53
C ALA A 16 47.43 4.90 7.58
N THR A 17 48.70 4.68 7.90
CA THR A 17 49.87 5.29 7.22
C THR A 17 50.27 4.62 5.89
N ASN A 18 49.42 3.76 5.33
CA ASN A 18 49.79 2.88 4.22
C ASN A 18 48.68 2.58 3.21
N LEU A 19 47.57 3.35 3.26
CA LEU A 19 46.48 3.19 2.30
C LEU A 19 46.72 3.95 0.99
N HIS A 20 47.58 4.98 1.00
CA HIS A 20 47.98 5.74 -0.18
C HIS A 20 49.43 6.23 -0.04
N PRO A 21 50.25 6.30 -1.12
CA PRO A 21 51.67 6.68 -1.03
C PRO A 21 51.95 8.08 -0.46
N LEU A 22 51.00 9.01 -0.60
CA LEU A 22 51.10 10.35 -0.01
C LEU A 22 50.78 10.38 1.49
N ASP A 23 50.09 9.36 2.01
CA ASP A 23 49.80 9.27 3.44
C ASP A 23 50.92 8.52 4.16
N THR A 24 51.64 9.24 5.02
CA THR A 24 52.78 8.71 5.77
C THR A 24 52.67 8.99 7.27
N ASP A 25 51.55 9.51 7.73
CA ASP A 25 51.33 9.86 9.14
C ASP A 25 50.02 9.24 9.67
N SER A 26 49.71 9.49 10.94
CA SER A 26 48.54 8.91 11.61
C SER A 26 47.37 9.89 11.75
N THR A 27 47.35 10.99 11.00
CA THR A 27 46.17 11.87 10.95
C THR A 27 45.01 11.12 10.29
N PHE A 28 43.78 11.44 10.68
CA PHE A 28 42.64 10.88 9.96
C PHE A 28 42.50 11.55 8.61
N ASP A 29 42.51 10.77 7.55
CA ASP A 29 42.41 11.25 6.18
C ASP A 29 41.21 10.65 5.48
N ILE A 30 40.73 11.33 4.43
CA ILE A 30 39.58 10.87 3.66
C ILE A 30 40.05 10.06 2.46
N TYR A 31 39.52 8.85 2.38
CA TYR A 31 39.79 7.90 1.32
C TYR A 31 38.52 7.62 0.54
N VAL A 32 38.65 7.47 -0.78
CA VAL A 32 37.59 6.95 -1.65
C VAL A 32 38.12 5.72 -2.34
N LYS A 33 37.36 4.64 -2.29
CA LYS A 33 37.68 3.38 -2.97
C LYS A 33 36.65 3.11 -4.06
N HIS A 34 37.12 2.89 -5.28
CA HIS A 34 36.29 2.31 -6.32
C HIS A 34 36.15 0.80 -6.05
N LEU A 35 34.92 0.32 -5.86
CA LEU A 35 34.65 -1.03 -5.37
C LEU A 35 34.98 -2.12 -6.41
N ALA A 36 34.71 -1.87 -7.70
CA ALA A 36 35.01 -2.83 -8.76
C ALA A 36 36.51 -2.94 -9.11
N THR A 37 37.22 -1.81 -9.25
CA THR A 37 38.66 -1.80 -9.61
C THR A 37 39.58 -1.99 -8.41
N GLY A 38 39.09 -1.67 -7.20
CA GLY A 38 39.89 -1.63 -5.98
C GLY A 38 40.82 -0.40 -5.88
N GLU A 39 40.70 0.54 -6.81
CA GLU A 39 41.49 1.76 -6.83
C GLU A 39 41.21 2.63 -5.60
N MET A 40 42.27 3.18 -5.02
CA MET A 40 42.24 3.97 -3.79
C MET A 40 42.66 5.41 -4.08
N TYR A 41 41.78 6.36 -3.75
CA TYR A 41 41.99 7.79 -3.87
C TYR A 41 42.13 8.42 -2.48
N LEU A 42 43.13 9.28 -2.30
CA LEU A 42 43.27 10.13 -1.11
C LEU A 42 42.62 11.49 -1.38
N ALA A 43 41.41 11.69 -0.86
CA ALA A 43 40.59 12.85 -1.15
C ALA A 43 40.97 14.11 -0.35
N SER A 44 41.52 13.95 0.87
CA SER A 44 42.03 15.06 1.70
C SER A 44 43.37 15.59 1.19
N THR A 45 43.37 16.08 -0.05
CA THR A 45 44.54 16.63 -0.75
C THR A 45 44.25 17.98 -1.38
N SER A 46 45.27 18.78 -1.64
CA SER A 46 45.16 20.05 -2.37
C SER A 46 44.75 19.84 -3.83
N THR A 47 44.33 20.92 -4.49
CA THR A 47 44.28 20.97 -5.95
C THR A 47 45.68 20.69 -6.54
N PRO A 48 45.80 19.93 -7.64
CA PRO A 48 47.06 19.78 -8.35
C PRO A 48 47.62 21.13 -8.77
N ASP A 49 48.89 21.38 -8.45
CA ASP A 49 49.58 22.58 -8.89
C ASP A 49 49.60 22.65 -10.44
N PRO A 50 49.22 23.78 -11.05
CA PRO A 50 49.03 23.87 -12.50
C PRO A 50 50.34 23.79 -13.30
N GLU A 51 51.50 24.04 -12.68
CA GLU A 51 52.80 23.98 -13.35
C GLU A 51 53.49 22.63 -13.15
N THR A 52 53.41 22.07 -11.95
CA THR A 52 54.15 20.88 -11.53
C THR A 52 53.29 19.62 -11.46
N GLY A 53 51.97 19.77 -11.37
CA GLY A 53 51.02 18.68 -11.09
C GLY A 53 51.14 18.14 -9.67
N GLU A 54 51.91 18.78 -8.79
CA GLU A 54 52.12 18.32 -7.42
C GLU A 54 50.81 18.42 -6.61
N VAL A 55 50.52 17.38 -5.84
CA VAL A 55 49.36 17.28 -4.96
C VAL A 55 49.87 17.07 -3.54
N VAL A 56 49.41 17.91 -2.61
CA VAL A 56 49.84 17.86 -1.21
C VAL A 56 48.75 17.27 -0.35
N LYS A 57 49.11 16.35 0.56
CA LYS A 57 48.21 15.83 1.59
C LYS A 57 47.85 16.94 2.60
N GLY A 58 46.61 16.92 3.11
CA GLY A 58 46.22 17.69 4.28
C GLY A 58 47.17 17.46 5.47
N ASN A 59 47.58 18.56 6.12
CA ASN A 59 48.53 18.52 7.24
C ASN A 59 47.88 18.19 8.60
N THR A 60 46.55 18.02 8.64
CA THR A 60 45.81 17.64 9.85
C THR A 60 44.64 16.70 9.52
N SER A 61 43.85 16.36 10.54
CA SER A 61 42.76 15.39 10.38
C SER A 61 41.54 15.94 9.63
N SER A 62 40.90 15.05 8.88
CA SER A 62 39.69 15.26 8.09
C SER A 62 38.61 14.23 8.46
N TYR A 63 37.35 14.64 8.44
CA TYR A 63 36.22 13.88 8.96
C TYR A 63 34.96 14.07 8.09
N ASN A 64 33.94 13.26 8.38
CA ASN A 64 32.59 13.35 7.80
C ASN A 64 32.57 13.43 6.26
N PRO A 65 33.11 12.41 5.56
CA PRO A 65 33.02 12.36 4.11
C PRO A 65 31.57 12.13 3.66
N TYR A 66 31.20 12.71 2.51
CA TYR A 66 29.91 12.51 1.85
C TYR A 66 30.12 12.50 0.32
N LEU A 67 29.51 11.55 -0.39
CA LEU A 67 29.69 11.36 -1.85
C LEU A 67 28.50 11.89 -2.65
N SER A 68 28.75 12.36 -3.88
CA SER A 68 27.71 12.48 -4.90
C SER A 68 27.20 11.10 -5.33
N ALA A 69 26.05 11.05 -6.01
CA ALA A 69 25.39 9.79 -6.38
C ALA A 69 26.24 8.92 -7.32
N ASP A 70 26.99 9.55 -8.22
CA ASP A 70 27.93 8.92 -9.16
C ASP A 70 29.34 8.70 -8.57
N GLY A 71 29.56 9.11 -7.32
CA GLY A 71 30.85 9.01 -6.64
C GLY A 71 31.96 9.86 -7.25
N THR A 72 31.66 10.83 -8.11
CA THR A 72 32.68 11.70 -8.74
C THR A 72 33.06 12.93 -7.91
N ARG A 73 32.24 13.28 -6.92
CA ARG A 73 32.52 14.36 -5.98
C ARG A 73 32.42 13.88 -4.54
N ILE A 74 33.28 14.43 -3.70
CA ILE A 74 33.27 14.16 -2.26
C ILE A 74 33.38 15.46 -1.46
N ALA A 75 32.45 15.65 -0.54
CA ALA A 75 32.53 16.70 0.46
C ALA A 75 33.09 16.14 1.76
N PHE A 76 33.87 16.93 2.49
CA PHE A 76 34.41 16.56 3.79
C PHE A 76 34.77 17.77 4.64
N ARG A 77 34.84 17.56 5.96
CA ARG A 77 35.35 18.53 6.92
C ARG A 77 36.85 18.32 7.10
N SER A 78 37.65 19.38 7.14
CA SER A 78 39.10 19.29 7.46
C SER A 78 39.56 20.42 8.36
N TYR A 79 40.56 20.14 9.21
CA TYR A 79 41.27 21.15 10.01
C TYR A 79 42.57 21.63 9.33
N SER A 80 42.79 21.24 8.06
CA SER A 80 44.07 21.35 7.39
C SER A 80 44.26 22.72 6.77
N THR A 81 45.41 23.33 7.04
CA THR A 81 45.73 24.71 6.62
C THR A 81 46.40 24.78 5.24
N ASN A 82 46.34 23.70 4.47
CA ASN A 82 47.12 23.54 3.23
C ASN A 82 46.34 22.84 2.11
N LEU A 83 45.02 22.69 2.27
CA LEU A 83 44.15 22.14 1.23
C LEU A 83 43.69 23.21 0.23
N HIS A 84 43.61 24.47 0.67
CA HIS A 84 43.28 25.63 -0.15
C HIS A 84 44.12 26.85 0.25
N PRO A 85 44.57 27.71 -0.68
CA PRO A 85 45.43 28.86 -0.37
C PRO A 85 44.84 29.88 0.60
N ASP A 86 43.51 30.03 0.58
CA ASP A 86 42.79 30.96 1.45
C ASP A 86 42.50 30.40 2.85
N ASP A 87 42.75 29.11 3.06
CA ASP A 87 42.66 28.49 4.39
C ASP A 87 44.05 28.36 5.03
N SER A 88 44.30 29.19 6.03
CA SER A 88 45.53 29.19 6.80
C SER A 88 45.29 29.11 8.32
N ASP A 89 44.05 28.88 8.73
CA ASP A 89 43.71 28.74 10.15
C ASP A 89 43.48 27.26 10.51
N PHE A 90 43.44 26.97 11.81
CA PHE A 90 43.21 25.62 12.32
C PHE A 90 41.73 25.40 12.68
N LEU A 91 40.83 26.24 12.17
CA LEU A 91 39.41 25.97 12.27
C LEU A 91 39.08 24.84 11.30
N SER A 92 37.94 24.20 11.55
CA SER A 92 37.49 23.20 10.61
C SER A 92 36.70 23.85 9.50
N ASP A 93 36.97 23.47 8.27
CA ASP A 93 36.31 24.00 7.09
C ASP A 93 35.73 22.88 6.23
N VAL A 94 34.81 23.25 5.35
CA VAL A 94 34.16 22.31 4.44
C VAL A 94 34.78 22.41 3.06
N TYR A 95 35.18 21.27 2.54
CA TYR A 95 35.83 21.13 1.26
C TYR A 95 35.02 20.23 0.35
N VAL A 96 35.05 20.51 -0.95
CA VAL A 96 34.53 19.61 -1.99
C VAL A 96 35.64 19.29 -2.98
N LYS A 97 35.90 18.00 -3.19
CA LYS A 97 36.89 17.47 -4.12
C LYS A 97 36.16 16.88 -5.33
N ASP A 98 36.54 17.34 -6.52
CA ASP A 98 36.22 16.67 -7.76
C ASP A 98 37.25 15.55 -8.00
N LEU A 99 36.80 14.30 -8.05
CA LEU A 99 37.66 13.13 -8.15
C LEU A 99 38.10 12.86 -9.61
N ASN A 100 37.46 13.48 -10.60
CA ASN A 100 37.86 13.39 -12.00
C ASN A 100 39.01 14.36 -12.31
N THR A 101 38.94 15.59 -11.79
CA THR A 101 39.95 16.63 -12.06
C THR A 101 41.01 16.72 -10.97
N GLY A 102 40.70 16.25 -9.76
CA GLY A 102 41.51 16.46 -8.57
C GLY A 102 41.34 17.86 -7.95
N GLU A 103 40.45 18.71 -8.45
CA GLU A 103 40.23 20.05 -7.89
C GLU A 103 39.63 19.99 -6.48
N THR A 104 40.25 20.70 -5.52
CA THR A 104 39.75 20.88 -4.15
C THR A 104 39.26 22.31 -3.98
N ARG A 105 37.97 22.47 -3.69
CA ARG A 105 37.31 23.77 -3.47
C ARG A 105 36.96 23.95 -2.01
N LEU A 106 37.21 25.14 -1.46
CA LEU A 106 36.75 25.55 -0.13
C LEU A 106 35.28 26.02 -0.23
N ALA A 107 34.36 25.25 0.34
CA ALA A 107 32.92 25.49 0.24
C ALA A 107 32.36 26.37 1.36
N SER A 108 33.02 26.42 2.52
CA SER A 108 32.69 27.33 3.63
C SER A 108 33.12 28.79 3.33
N THR A 109 32.60 29.35 2.24
CA THR A 109 32.87 30.71 1.76
C THR A 109 31.57 31.49 1.55
N SER A 110 31.61 32.80 1.80
CA SER A 110 30.51 33.75 1.61
C SER A 110 30.04 33.87 0.16
N ASP A 111 28.91 34.55 -0.04
CA ASP A 111 28.27 34.74 -1.33
C ASP A 111 29.18 35.43 -2.36
N GLY A 112 29.01 35.07 -3.64
CA GLY A 112 29.75 35.65 -4.75
C GLY A 112 29.37 37.10 -5.11
N ASN A 113 28.44 37.70 -4.36
CA ASN A 113 27.66 38.87 -4.80
C ASN A 113 27.72 40.06 -3.81
N GLY A 114 28.49 39.94 -2.72
CA GLY A 114 28.65 40.95 -1.66
C GLY A 114 30.07 41.56 -1.53
N PRO A 115 30.29 42.49 -0.58
CA PRO A 115 31.61 43.08 -0.32
C PRO A 115 32.63 42.09 0.26
N ASN A 116 32.17 40.93 0.72
CA ASN A 116 32.99 39.84 1.25
C ASN A 116 33.04 38.66 0.25
N ASP A 117 33.01 38.93 -1.06
CA ASP A 117 32.94 37.91 -2.11
C ASP A 117 34.03 36.82 -1.95
N GLY A 118 33.58 35.57 -1.82
CA GLY A 118 34.45 34.40 -1.73
C GLY A 118 35.31 34.31 -0.48
N GLU A 119 35.08 35.15 0.53
CA GLU A 119 35.84 35.11 1.78
C GLU A 119 35.58 33.81 2.55
N LYS A 120 36.66 33.24 3.10
CA LYS A 120 36.59 32.11 4.02
C LYS A 120 35.73 32.46 5.25
N GLY A 121 34.92 31.49 5.69
CA GLY A 121 34.20 31.57 6.96
C GLY A 121 35.14 31.79 8.14
N ASN A 122 34.82 32.77 8.98
CA ASN A 122 35.61 33.15 10.16
C ASN A 122 35.35 32.27 11.40
N GLY A 123 34.62 31.17 11.24
CA GLY A 123 34.23 30.23 12.29
C GLY A 123 34.23 28.80 11.76
N PRO A 124 34.26 27.78 12.64
CA PRO A 124 34.26 26.39 12.25
C PRO A 124 32.99 25.99 11.48
N SER A 125 33.18 25.24 10.40
CA SER A 125 32.15 24.57 9.60
C SER A 125 32.30 23.04 9.63
N GLY A 126 31.22 22.31 9.36
CA GLY A 126 31.26 20.84 9.37
C GLY A 126 29.99 20.13 8.90
N ASN A 127 30.05 18.79 8.99
CA ASN A 127 29.01 17.85 8.56
C ASN A 127 28.41 18.18 7.18
N PRO A 128 29.21 18.08 6.11
CA PRO A 128 28.70 18.35 4.77
C PRO A 128 27.79 17.24 4.24
N ALA A 129 26.82 17.62 3.41
CA ALA A 129 25.97 16.72 2.63
C ALA A 129 25.84 17.25 1.20
N LEU A 130 26.00 16.40 0.19
CA LEU A 130 25.91 16.77 -1.24
C LEU A 130 24.55 16.43 -1.82
N SER A 131 24.09 17.23 -2.80
CA SER A 131 23.07 16.80 -3.77
C SER A 131 23.59 15.64 -4.62
N ALA A 132 22.70 14.86 -5.23
CA ALA A 132 23.07 13.67 -6.01
C ALA A 132 23.98 14.00 -7.21
N ASP A 133 23.73 15.13 -7.86
CA ASP A 133 24.54 15.67 -8.96
C ASP A 133 25.85 16.34 -8.50
N GLY A 134 26.05 16.50 -7.18
CA GLY A 134 27.23 17.14 -6.61
C GLY A 134 27.37 18.63 -6.94
N THR A 135 26.27 19.31 -7.31
CA THR A 135 26.26 20.76 -7.59
C THR A 135 25.99 21.60 -6.35
N LYS A 136 25.40 21.04 -5.29
CA LYS A 136 25.14 21.73 -4.03
C LYS A 136 25.73 21.00 -2.83
N VAL A 137 26.18 21.76 -1.84
CA VAL A 137 26.63 21.23 -0.54
C VAL A 137 25.92 21.94 0.61
N ALA A 138 25.22 21.19 1.45
CA ALA A 138 24.74 21.67 2.75
C ALA A 138 25.82 21.46 3.82
N PHE A 139 25.95 22.37 4.77
CA PHE A 139 26.84 22.24 5.92
C PHE A 139 26.37 23.14 7.07
N TYR A 140 26.83 22.88 8.29
CA TYR A 140 26.67 23.86 9.37
C TYR A 140 27.93 24.73 9.52
N SER A 141 27.78 25.95 10.01
CA SER A 141 28.89 26.86 10.32
C SER A 141 28.54 27.80 11.47
N SER A 142 29.53 28.15 12.30
CA SER A 142 29.40 29.24 13.29
C SER A 142 30.04 30.55 12.82
N ALA A 143 30.26 30.69 11.51
CA ALA A 143 30.92 31.83 10.92
C ALA A 143 29.93 32.98 10.70
N THR A 144 30.26 34.17 11.19
CA THR A 144 29.41 35.37 11.16
C THR A 144 29.50 36.14 9.84
N ASN A 145 30.27 35.64 8.86
CA ASN A 145 30.56 36.36 7.61
C ASN A 145 30.09 35.60 6.36
N LEU A 146 29.44 34.43 6.52
CA LEU A 146 28.93 33.66 5.39
C LEU A 146 27.64 34.23 4.81
N ASP A 147 26.78 34.81 5.66
CA ASP A 147 25.56 35.51 5.25
C ASP A 147 25.48 36.86 5.99
N PRO A 148 25.19 37.98 5.32
CA PRO A 148 25.07 39.29 5.97
C PRO A 148 23.98 39.38 7.05
N GLY A 149 22.99 38.50 7.02
CA GLY A 149 21.93 38.35 8.01
C GLY A 149 22.35 37.54 9.24
N ASP A 150 23.48 36.84 9.20
CA ASP A 150 24.06 36.17 10.35
C ASP A 150 25.02 37.10 11.11
N THR A 151 24.75 37.31 12.40
CA THR A 151 25.52 38.23 13.26
C THR A 151 25.97 37.60 14.57
N ASP A 152 25.70 36.32 14.79
CA ASP A 152 26.04 35.63 16.02
C ASP A 152 26.97 34.43 15.75
N THR A 153 27.30 33.69 16.81
CA THR A 153 28.26 32.58 16.75
C THR A 153 27.60 31.24 17.03
N ALA A 154 26.26 31.18 16.98
CA ALA A 154 25.56 29.92 16.95
C ALA A 154 25.91 29.17 15.66
N ASN A 155 25.77 27.85 15.66
CA ASN A 155 25.86 27.12 14.40
C ASN A 155 24.59 27.41 13.60
N ASP A 156 24.75 27.65 12.31
CA ASP A 156 23.67 27.83 11.36
C ASP A 156 23.87 26.87 10.19
N VAL A 157 22.76 26.51 9.52
CA VAL A 157 22.81 25.61 8.37
C VAL A 157 22.81 26.44 7.10
N TYR A 158 23.74 26.11 6.21
CA TYR A 158 23.95 26.78 4.93
C TYR A 158 23.90 25.79 3.79
N VAL A 159 23.53 26.25 2.60
CA VAL A 159 23.72 25.54 1.33
C VAL A 159 24.53 26.42 0.39
N LYS A 160 25.61 25.87 -0.16
CA LYS A 160 26.41 26.49 -1.21
C LYS A 160 26.12 25.82 -2.55
N ASP A 161 25.73 26.61 -3.53
CA ASP A 161 25.71 26.21 -4.93
C ASP A 161 27.14 26.29 -5.48
N LEU A 162 27.68 25.18 -5.97
CA LEU A 162 29.07 25.05 -6.40
C LEU A 162 29.29 25.52 -7.84
N ASP A 163 28.22 25.76 -8.59
CA ASP A 163 28.26 26.28 -9.95
C ASP A 163 28.14 27.80 -9.95
N THR A 164 27.19 28.36 -9.18
CA THR A 164 27.01 29.82 -9.07
C THR A 164 27.84 30.46 -7.97
N LEU A 165 28.29 29.67 -6.99
CA LEU A 165 28.95 30.12 -5.76
C LEU A 165 28.05 30.93 -4.82
N ASP A 166 26.73 30.87 -5.03
CA ASP A 166 25.78 31.47 -4.10
C ASP A 166 25.66 30.63 -2.83
N ILE A 167 25.55 31.30 -1.68
CA ILE A 167 25.29 30.66 -0.39
C ILE A 167 23.93 31.12 0.13
N GLN A 168 23.20 30.19 0.74
CA GLN A 168 21.88 30.44 1.31
C GLN A 168 21.87 29.99 2.77
N LEU A 169 21.45 30.87 3.68
CA LEU A 169 21.12 30.52 5.06
C LEU A 169 19.80 29.73 5.12
N VAL A 170 19.89 28.46 5.51
CA VAL A 170 18.78 27.50 5.53
C VAL A 170 18.00 27.53 6.85
N SER A 171 18.68 27.76 7.97
CA SER A 171 18.11 27.83 9.33
C SER A 171 17.27 29.10 9.55
N THR A 172 16.24 29.28 8.72
CA THR A 172 15.29 30.40 8.72
C THR A 172 13.85 29.91 8.78
N SER A 173 12.97 30.68 9.42
CA SER A 173 11.52 30.47 9.39
C SER A 173 10.99 30.49 7.94
N ASP A 174 9.73 30.08 7.76
CA ASP A 174 8.97 30.21 6.50
C ASP A 174 9.02 31.62 5.87
N THR A 175 9.15 32.63 6.72
CA THR A 175 9.22 34.06 6.38
C THR A 175 10.64 34.58 6.21
N GLY A 176 11.64 33.71 6.30
CA GLY A 176 13.06 34.04 6.10
C GLY A 176 13.74 34.66 7.33
N VAL A 177 13.14 34.57 8.52
CA VAL A 177 13.76 35.08 9.75
C VAL A 177 14.76 34.05 10.28
N LYS A 178 16.01 34.47 10.53
CA LYS A 178 17.06 33.62 11.12
C LYS A 178 16.60 33.00 12.45
N GLY A 179 16.91 31.72 12.66
CA GLY A 179 16.78 31.04 13.95
C GLY A 179 17.58 31.72 15.07
N ASN A 180 17.03 31.81 16.27
CA ASN A 180 17.66 32.41 17.45
C ASN A 180 18.47 31.39 18.29
N GLY A 181 18.66 30.17 17.76
CA GLY A 181 19.35 29.05 18.38
C GLY A 181 20.26 28.35 17.38
N GLY A 182 21.01 27.35 17.85
CA GLY A 182 21.94 26.59 17.03
C GLY A 182 21.25 25.55 16.16
N SER A 183 21.57 25.55 14.87
CA SER A 183 21.17 24.56 13.88
C SER A 183 22.36 23.72 13.41
N SER A 184 22.18 22.43 13.18
CA SER A 184 23.27 21.51 12.79
C SER A 184 22.77 20.23 12.12
N LEU A 185 23.72 19.37 11.73
CA LEU A 185 23.48 18.05 11.10
C LEU A 185 22.59 18.11 9.85
N PRO A 186 22.95 18.91 8.83
CA PRO A 186 22.14 18.97 7.63
C PRO A 186 22.28 17.70 6.77
N TYR A 187 21.16 17.30 6.17
CA TYR A 187 21.06 16.30 5.11
C TYR A 187 20.20 16.84 3.97
N MET A 188 20.46 16.41 2.74
CA MET A 188 19.85 16.98 1.53
C MET A 188 19.18 15.89 0.69
N SER A 189 18.05 16.21 0.07
CA SER A 189 17.42 15.35 -0.95
C SER A 189 18.31 15.23 -2.19
N ALA A 190 18.09 14.19 -3.01
CA ALA A 190 18.94 13.94 -4.19
C ALA A 190 18.91 15.10 -5.19
N ASP A 191 17.75 15.72 -5.38
CA ASP A 191 17.56 16.86 -6.27
C ASP A 191 18.06 18.20 -5.68
N GLY A 192 18.51 18.21 -4.42
CA GLY A 192 19.00 19.40 -3.75
C GLY A 192 17.96 20.49 -3.52
N THR A 193 16.67 20.12 -3.42
CA THR A 193 15.57 21.05 -3.16
C THR A 193 15.12 21.06 -1.70
N LEU A 194 15.33 19.98 -0.95
CA LEU A 194 14.97 19.87 0.47
C LEU A 194 16.22 19.68 1.34
N VAL A 195 16.24 20.32 2.50
CA VAL A 195 17.27 20.15 3.52
C VAL A 195 16.64 19.83 4.86
N ALA A 196 16.92 18.64 5.39
CA ALA A 196 16.59 18.26 6.76
C ALA A 196 17.73 18.68 7.70
N PHE A 197 17.40 19.24 8.86
CA PHE A 197 18.39 19.64 9.86
C PHE A 197 17.77 19.62 11.26
N ARG A 198 18.62 19.62 12.31
CA ARG A 198 18.14 19.84 13.67
C ARG A 198 18.38 21.28 14.12
N SER A 199 17.50 21.82 14.96
CA SER A 199 17.65 23.16 15.53
C SER A 199 17.03 23.24 16.92
N ASN A 200 17.60 24.07 17.80
CA ASN A 200 17.00 24.43 19.09
C ASN A 200 16.51 25.88 19.14
N ALA A 201 16.24 26.46 17.97
CA ALA A 201 15.75 27.82 17.83
C ALA A 201 14.24 27.90 18.08
N THR A 202 13.83 28.78 18.98
CA THR A 202 12.45 28.94 19.47
C THR A 202 11.58 29.81 18.55
N ASN A 203 12.06 30.14 17.35
CA ASN A 203 11.42 31.11 16.44
C ASN A 203 11.39 30.64 14.99
N LEU A 204 11.75 29.38 14.73
CA LEU A 204 11.65 28.78 13.41
C LEU A 204 10.22 28.36 13.08
N ASP A 205 9.50 27.84 14.08
CA ASP A 205 8.08 27.48 14.00
C ASP A 205 7.30 28.12 15.17
N PRO A 206 6.12 28.74 14.94
CA PRO A 206 5.30 29.31 16.02
C PRO A 206 4.85 28.31 17.10
N GLY A 207 4.78 27.03 16.78
CA GLY A 207 4.49 25.92 17.70
C GLY A 207 5.69 25.46 18.52
N ASP A 208 6.91 25.87 18.15
CA ASP A 208 8.12 25.60 18.91
C ASP A 208 8.46 26.78 19.84
N THR A 209 8.38 26.54 21.14
CA THR A 209 8.57 27.60 22.16
C THR A 209 9.62 27.26 23.21
N ASP A 210 10.30 26.14 23.09
CA ASP A 210 11.34 25.70 24.01
C ASP A 210 12.71 25.64 23.31
N GLN A 211 13.73 25.12 24.00
CA GLN A 211 15.10 25.04 23.50
C GLN A 211 15.57 23.59 23.31
N THR A 212 14.65 22.65 23.13
CA THR A 212 15.00 21.29 22.72
C THR A 212 15.46 21.29 21.27
N PHE A 213 16.31 20.34 20.90
CA PHE A 213 16.59 20.13 19.49
C PHE A 213 15.40 19.46 18.81
N ASP A 214 15.00 20.02 17.68
CA ASP A 214 13.88 19.55 16.88
C ASP A 214 14.31 19.37 15.44
N ILE A 215 13.61 18.50 14.71
CA ILE A 215 13.91 18.21 13.31
C ILE A 215 13.06 19.09 12.41
N TYR A 216 13.71 19.72 11.45
CA TYR A 216 13.09 20.61 10.48
C TYR A 216 13.46 20.19 9.06
N VAL A 217 12.56 20.43 8.10
CA VAL A 217 12.83 20.36 6.67
C VAL A 217 12.55 21.70 6.03
N LYS A 218 13.55 22.26 5.34
CA LYS A 218 13.44 23.48 4.54
C LYS A 218 13.31 23.12 3.07
N ASN A 219 12.30 23.67 2.40
CA ASN A 219 12.22 23.69 0.94
C ASN A 219 12.95 24.91 0.41
N LEU A 220 14.05 24.69 -0.32
CA LEU A 220 14.90 25.77 -0.84
C LEU A 220 14.28 26.50 -2.02
N VAL A 221 13.27 25.91 -2.67
CA VAL A 221 12.56 26.50 -3.83
C VAL A 221 11.44 27.42 -3.37
N THR A 222 10.61 26.96 -2.44
CA THR A 222 9.45 27.73 -1.95
C THR A 222 9.76 28.60 -0.74
N GLY A 223 10.79 28.23 0.04
CA GLY A 223 11.11 28.84 1.33
C GLY A 223 10.32 28.25 2.51
N ASP A 224 9.41 27.31 2.25
CA ASP A 224 8.59 26.70 3.30
C ASP A 224 9.46 25.92 4.29
N LEU A 225 9.10 26.00 5.57
CA LEU A 225 9.73 25.26 6.66
C LEU A 225 8.68 24.36 7.31
N ALA A 226 9.01 23.09 7.52
CA ALA A 226 8.18 22.14 8.24
C ALA A 226 8.90 21.61 9.49
N LEU A 227 8.22 21.63 10.63
CA LEU A 227 8.62 20.93 11.85
C LEU A 227 8.25 19.44 11.73
N VAL A 228 9.26 18.58 11.69
CA VAL A 228 9.14 17.14 11.38
C VAL A 228 8.98 16.29 12.64
N SER A 229 9.64 16.66 13.74
CA SER A 229 9.54 15.97 15.04
C SER A 229 8.19 16.22 15.72
N THR A 230 7.11 15.75 15.08
CA THR A 230 5.72 15.91 15.51
C THR A 230 4.96 14.59 15.44
N THR A 231 3.95 14.46 16.29
CA THR A 231 2.94 13.39 16.17
C THR A 231 2.22 13.46 14.83
N GLU A 232 1.47 12.43 14.47
CA GLU A 232 0.61 12.43 13.26
C GLU A 232 -0.36 13.61 13.21
N THR A 233 -0.78 14.12 14.39
CA THR A 233 -1.67 15.28 14.50
C THR A 233 -0.95 16.64 14.49
N GLY A 234 0.37 16.64 14.29
CA GLY A 234 1.20 17.86 14.22
C GLY A 234 1.58 18.44 15.58
N ILE A 235 1.44 17.69 16.67
CA ILE A 235 1.89 18.13 17.99
C ILE A 235 3.40 17.91 18.09
N LYS A 236 4.16 18.97 18.42
CA LYS A 236 5.60 18.92 18.63
C LYS A 236 6.00 17.87 19.69
N GLY A 237 7.10 17.17 19.44
CA GLY A 237 7.79 16.32 20.42
C GLY A 237 8.21 17.09 21.69
N ASP A 238 8.09 16.48 22.86
CA ASP A 238 8.43 17.10 24.15
C ASP A 238 9.86 16.83 24.63
N GLY A 239 10.74 16.34 23.74
CA GLY A 239 12.12 15.98 24.02
C GLY A 239 13.05 16.18 22.82
N ASP A 240 14.36 16.10 23.07
CA ASP A 240 15.39 16.30 22.05
C ASP A 240 15.29 15.27 20.93
N SER A 241 15.37 15.76 19.69
CA SER A 241 15.45 14.99 18.46
C SER A 241 16.77 15.24 17.72
N ALA A 242 17.33 14.21 17.10
CA ALA A 242 18.66 14.25 16.52
C ALA A 242 18.79 13.40 15.25
N SER A 243 19.95 13.57 14.59
CA SER A 243 20.40 12.78 13.44
C SER A 243 19.34 12.59 12.34
N PRO A 244 18.79 13.68 11.77
CA PRO A 244 17.84 13.56 10.68
C PRO A 244 18.51 12.96 9.44
N TYR A 245 17.75 12.21 8.66
CA TYR A 245 18.16 11.69 7.36
C TYR A 245 16.97 11.72 6.42
N ILE A 246 17.06 12.48 5.33
CA ILE A 246 16.00 12.62 4.32
C ILE A 246 16.18 11.61 3.19
N SER A 247 15.09 11.00 2.69
CA SER A 247 15.14 10.09 1.53
C SER A 247 15.54 10.83 0.25
N ALA A 248 16.07 10.08 -0.73
CA ALA A 248 16.58 10.68 -1.96
C ALA A 248 15.49 11.45 -2.72
N ASP A 249 14.26 10.92 -2.73
CA ASP A 249 13.07 11.52 -3.32
C ASP A 249 12.45 12.66 -2.49
N GLY A 250 12.93 12.92 -1.27
CA GLY A 250 12.32 13.88 -0.36
C GLY A 250 11.00 13.41 0.27
N ALA A 251 10.63 12.14 0.08
CA ALA A 251 9.49 11.42 0.65
C ALA A 251 9.35 11.52 2.17
N SER A 252 10.48 11.37 2.86
CA SER A 252 10.52 10.92 4.25
C SER A 252 11.73 11.44 4.98
N VAL A 253 11.61 11.55 6.30
CA VAL A 253 12.73 11.82 7.18
C VAL A 253 12.78 10.78 8.30
N ALA A 254 13.90 10.07 8.40
CA ALA A 254 14.25 9.27 9.57
C ALA A 254 14.97 10.14 10.60
N PHE A 255 14.68 9.96 11.89
CA PHE A 255 15.34 10.69 12.97
C PHE A 255 15.30 9.91 14.29
N SER A 256 16.18 10.25 15.24
CA SER A 256 16.05 9.78 16.64
C SER A 256 15.38 10.83 17.51
N SER A 257 14.65 10.42 18.54
CA SER A 257 13.99 11.33 19.48
C SER A 257 13.85 10.77 20.89
N ARG A 258 13.96 11.63 21.90
CA ARG A 258 13.67 11.35 23.32
C ARG A 258 12.27 11.80 23.75
N ALA A 259 11.45 12.22 22.79
CA ALA A 259 10.13 12.77 23.05
C ALA A 259 9.15 11.65 23.43
N THR A 260 8.56 11.77 24.62
CA THR A 260 7.65 10.77 25.21
C THR A 260 6.24 10.84 24.64
N ASN A 261 5.95 11.86 23.83
CA ASN A 261 4.64 12.13 23.25
C ASN A 261 4.57 11.83 21.75
N LEU A 262 5.67 11.44 21.10
CA LEU A 262 5.67 11.06 19.69
C LEU A 262 5.01 9.70 19.46
N ASP A 263 5.14 8.78 20.41
CA ASP A 263 4.37 7.54 20.45
C ASP A 263 3.68 7.38 21.82
N PRO A 264 2.34 7.49 21.90
CA PRO A 264 1.60 7.31 23.16
C PRO A 264 1.76 5.93 23.81
N ALA A 265 2.18 4.90 23.06
CA ALA A 265 2.49 3.59 23.60
C ALA A 265 3.82 3.58 24.38
N ASP A 266 4.57 4.68 24.32
CA ASP A 266 5.94 4.78 24.76
C ASP A 266 6.23 6.08 25.53
N PRO A 267 6.00 6.08 26.85
CA PRO A 267 6.23 7.25 27.68
C PRO A 267 7.66 7.31 28.25
N ASP A 268 8.59 6.47 27.79
CA ASP A 268 9.96 6.51 28.30
C ASP A 268 10.78 7.64 27.63
N SER A 269 11.95 7.92 28.17
CA SER A 269 12.83 9.00 27.70
C SER A 269 14.10 8.47 27.04
N LEU A 270 14.08 7.23 26.56
CA LEU A 270 15.16 6.66 25.74
C LEU A 270 15.13 7.31 24.36
N GLU A 271 16.24 7.21 23.62
CA GLU A 271 16.20 7.62 22.21
C GLU A 271 15.60 6.53 21.35
N ASP A 272 14.54 6.89 20.62
CA ASP A 272 13.82 6.02 19.72
C ASP A 272 13.89 6.51 18.28
N LEU A 273 13.77 5.56 17.34
CA LEU A 273 13.89 5.85 15.92
C LEU A 273 12.52 5.99 15.30
N TYR A 274 12.32 7.08 14.56
CA TYR A 274 11.10 7.36 13.86
C TYR A 274 11.35 7.63 12.38
N VAL A 275 10.36 7.34 11.55
CA VAL A 275 10.27 7.87 10.18
C VAL A 275 8.97 8.63 10.04
N LYS A 276 9.08 9.87 9.55
CA LYS A 276 7.95 10.73 9.18
C LYS A 276 7.76 10.67 7.68
N ASP A 277 6.56 10.36 7.22
CA ASP A 277 6.13 10.66 5.86
C ASP A 277 5.80 12.15 5.73
N LEU A 278 6.43 12.85 4.79
CA LEU A 278 6.23 14.29 4.62
C LEU A 278 4.94 14.63 3.85
N ALA A 279 4.35 13.68 3.12
CA ALA A 279 3.13 13.90 2.37
C ALA A 279 1.87 13.68 3.22
N GLY A 280 1.76 12.52 3.88
CA GLY A 280 0.63 12.15 4.74
C GLY A 280 0.75 12.64 6.18
N GLY A 281 1.98 12.83 6.67
CA GLY A 281 2.25 13.17 8.07
C GLY A 281 2.32 11.96 9.01
N ASP A 282 2.23 10.74 8.46
CA ASP A 282 2.31 9.49 9.23
C ASP A 282 3.66 9.37 9.91
N LEU A 283 3.65 8.93 11.17
CA LEU A 283 4.84 8.76 12.01
C LEU A 283 4.97 7.30 12.42
N THR A 284 6.03 6.63 11.98
CA THR A 284 6.28 5.22 12.29
C THR A 284 7.45 5.06 13.25
N LEU A 285 7.24 4.38 14.38
CA LEU A 285 8.31 3.92 15.27
C LEU A 285 9.05 2.72 14.65
N LEU A 286 10.37 2.82 14.52
CA LEU A 286 11.23 1.81 13.89
C LEU A 286 12.03 0.96 14.87
N SER A 287 12.31 1.46 16.08
CA SER A 287 13.01 0.73 17.15
C SER A 287 12.10 -0.32 17.80
N VAL A 288 11.56 -1.23 16.99
CA VAL A 288 10.70 -2.34 17.41
C VAL A 288 11.20 -3.66 16.81
N SER A 289 11.11 -4.73 17.61
CA SER A 289 11.31 -6.11 17.18
C SER A 289 10.36 -6.51 16.03
N ASP A 290 10.59 -7.67 15.41
CA ASP A 290 9.73 -8.20 14.34
C ASP A 290 8.28 -8.43 14.79
N SER A 291 8.06 -8.63 16.09
CA SER A 291 6.73 -8.76 16.69
C SER A 291 6.10 -7.43 17.12
N GLY A 292 6.72 -6.29 16.78
CA GLY A 292 6.25 -4.95 17.14
C GLY A 292 6.51 -4.57 18.61
N ILE A 293 7.32 -5.33 19.34
CA ILE A 293 7.71 -4.97 20.71
C ILE A 293 8.82 -3.93 20.64
N LYS A 294 8.62 -2.78 21.30
CA LYS A 294 9.60 -1.70 21.42
C LYS A 294 10.94 -2.16 22.01
N GLY A 295 12.03 -1.62 21.48
CA GLY A 295 13.37 -1.65 22.05
C GLY A 295 13.42 -1.11 23.48
N ASP A 296 14.18 -1.76 24.36
CA ASP A 296 14.39 -1.36 25.76
C ASP A 296 15.68 -0.56 26.00
N GLY A 297 16.27 -0.01 24.95
CA GLY A 297 17.51 0.77 24.98
C GLY A 297 17.60 1.78 23.84
N ASP A 298 18.57 2.70 23.96
CA ASP A 298 18.75 3.81 23.00
C ASP A 298 19.00 3.29 21.57
N SER A 299 18.28 3.86 20.61
CA SER A 299 18.40 3.64 19.19
C SER A 299 18.74 4.96 18.49
N LEU A 300 19.79 4.99 17.67
CA LEU A 300 20.46 6.23 17.24
C LEU A 300 20.92 6.16 15.78
N ASN A 301 21.13 7.35 15.19
CA ASN A 301 21.80 7.56 13.90
C ASN A 301 21.22 6.73 12.74
N PRO A 302 19.96 6.98 12.35
CA PRO A 302 19.39 6.35 11.17
C PRO A 302 20.16 6.71 9.90
N ALA A 303 20.24 5.75 9.00
CA ALA A 303 20.60 5.94 7.61
C ALA A 303 19.52 5.29 6.74
N LEU A 304 18.88 6.10 5.90
CA LEU A 304 17.77 5.68 5.05
C LEU A 304 18.29 5.27 3.66
N SER A 305 17.74 4.21 3.08
CA SER A 305 17.98 3.82 1.70
C SER A 305 17.47 4.90 0.73
N ALA A 306 17.99 4.89 -0.51
CA ALA A 306 17.62 5.91 -1.49
C ALA A 306 16.12 5.94 -1.79
N ASP A 307 15.48 4.78 -1.84
CA ASP A 307 14.03 4.61 -2.03
C ASP A 307 13.20 4.84 -0.76
N GLY A 308 13.83 5.12 0.38
CA GLY A 308 13.11 5.30 1.64
C GLY A 308 12.49 4.02 2.21
N GLY A 309 12.78 2.86 1.64
CA GLY A 309 12.20 1.57 2.03
C GLY A 309 12.92 0.87 3.18
N THR A 310 14.15 1.24 3.50
CA THR A 310 14.95 0.54 4.51
C THR A 310 15.78 1.51 5.35
N VAL A 311 15.85 1.28 6.67
CA VAL A 311 16.68 2.05 7.61
C VAL A 311 17.71 1.15 8.27
N ALA A 312 18.98 1.56 8.20
CA ALA A 312 20.02 1.04 9.06
C ALA A 312 20.20 1.97 10.27
N TYR A 313 20.34 1.43 11.47
CA TYR A 313 20.52 2.21 12.69
C TYR A 313 21.33 1.44 13.73
N TYR A 314 21.81 2.15 14.76
CA TYR A 314 22.48 1.54 15.91
C TYR A 314 21.49 1.41 17.06
N SER A 315 21.51 0.31 17.80
CA SER A 315 20.70 0.17 19.02
C SER A 315 21.42 -0.61 20.10
N SER A 316 21.26 -0.19 21.36
CA SER A 316 21.69 -0.94 22.55
C SER A 316 20.55 -1.71 23.23
N ALA A 317 19.40 -1.86 22.54
CA ALA A 317 18.25 -2.59 23.05
C ALA A 317 18.49 -4.10 23.01
N THR A 318 18.15 -4.79 24.10
CA THR A 318 18.37 -6.23 24.32
C THR A 318 17.25 -7.12 23.77
N ASN A 319 16.19 -6.50 23.24
CA ASN A 319 14.94 -7.17 22.87
C ASN A 319 14.49 -6.91 21.42
N LEU A 320 15.30 -6.23 20.60
CA LEU A 320 15.00 -6.04 19.18
C LEU A 320 15.17 -7.33 18.38
N HIS A 321 16.14 -8.17 18.76
CA HIS A 321 16.37 -9.45 18.11
C HIS A 321 16.73 -10.55 19.13
N PRO A 322 16.13 -11.76 19.08
CA PRO A 322 16.37 -12.81 20.08
C PRO A 322 17.83 -13.31 20.16
N GLY A 323 18.61 -13.08 19.11
CA GLY A 323 20.03 -13.42 19.04
C GLY A 323 20.97 -12.38 19.65
N ASP A 324 20.46 -11.22 20.07
CA ASP A 324 21.24 -10.12 20.62
C ASP A 324 20.67 -9.66 21.98
N PRO A 325 21.05 -10.31 23.09
CA PRO A 325 20.51 -10.03 24.41
C PRO A 325 21.37 -9.04 25.22
N ASP A 326 22.37 -8.42 24.62
CA ASP A 326 23.32 -7.56 25.34
C ASP A 326 23.12 -6.06 25.04
N VAL A 327 23.81 -5.21 25.79
CA VAL A 327 23.63 -3.74 25.75
C VAL A 327 24.72 -3.04 24.95
N ILE A 328 25.54 -3.80 24.23
CA ILE A 328 26.54 -3.24 23.32
C ILE A 328 25.77 -2.76 22.07
N PRO A 329 26.01 -1.53 21.59
CA PRO A 329 25.31 -1.06 20.40
C PRO A 329 25.65 -1.90 19.17
N ASP A 330 24.61 -2.48 18.58
CA ASP A 330 24.67 -3.27 17.34
C ASP A 330 23.98 -2.54 16.19
N VAL A 331 24.27 -2.96 14.96
CA VAL A 331 23.66 -2.39 13.75
C VAL A 331 22.45 -3.23 13.34
N TYR A 332 21.30 -2.58 13.27
CA TYR A 332 20.04 -3.15 12.86
C TYR A 332 19.65 -2.62 11.48
N LEU A 333 18.91 -3.45 10.73
CA LEU A 333 18.29 -3.09 9.47
C LEU A 333 16.78 -3.31 9.61
N LYS A 334 15.98 -2.28 9.33
CA LYS A 334 14.52 -2.32 9.38
C LYS A 334 13.95 -1.91 8.04
N GLU A 335 13.12 -2.77 7.46
CA GLU A 335 12.30 -2.38 6.33
C GLU A 335 11.15 -1.49 6.82
N ILE A 336 10.96 -0.35 6.16
CA ILE A 336 9.80 0.52 6.30
C ILE A 336 8.80 0.02 5.29
N ALA A 337 7.69 -0.53 5.77
CA ALA A 337 6.62 -0.96 4.90
C ALA A 337 5.99 0.28 4.25
N ARG A 338 6.37 0.52 2.99
CA ARG A 338 6.05 1.70 2.18
C ARG A 338 5.15 1.40 0.98
N GLY A 339 4.55 0.21 0.92
CA GLY A 339 3.62 -0.11 -0.16
C GLY A 339 2.16 0.13 0.21
N ALA A 340 1.28 -0.29 -0.69
CA ALA A 340 -0.15 -0.12 -0.53
C ALA A 340 -0.68 -1.25 0.36
N ASP A 341 -1.39 -0.89 1.43
CA ASP A 341 -2.16 -1.80 2.30
C ASP A 341 -3.48 -2.15 1.60
N MET A 342 -3.57 -3.35 1.07
CA MET A 342 -4.71 -3.85 0.32
C MET A 342 -5.59 -4.73 1.20
N ALA A 343 -6.67 -4.14 1.73
CA ALA A 343 -7.66 -4.89 2.48
C ALA A 343 -8.80 -5.41 1.59
N VAL A 344 -9.34 -6.58 1.91
CA VAL A 344 -10.56 -7.11 1.27
C VAL A 344 -11.60 -7.55 2.29
N SER A 345 -12.87 -7.37 1.94
CA SER A 345 -14.00 -7.93 2.69
C SER A 345 -15.00 -8.58 1.74
N ILE A 346 -15.71 -9.59 2.22
CA ILE A 346 -16.72 -10.32 1.44
C ILE A 346 -17.96 -10.57 2.28
N SER A 347 -19.13 -10.44 1.64
CA SER A 347 -20.43 -10.80 2.21
C SER A 347 -21.31 -11.46 1.14
N ASP A 348 -22.29 -12.25 1.57
CA ASP A 348 -23.19 -12.98 0.69
C ASP A 348 -24.68 -12.71 0.97
N SER A 349 -25.50 -12.82 -0.07
CA SER A 349 -26.94 -12.68 0.02
C SER A 349 -27.65 -13.39 -1.14
N PRO A 350 -28.74 -14.12 -0.88
CA PRO A 350 -29.32 -14.41 0.44
C PRO A 350 -28.52 -15.47 1.23
N ASP A 351 -28.58 -15.43 2.57
CA ASP A 351 -28.09 -16.50 3.46
C ASP A 351 -29.16 -16.78 4.55
N PRO A 352 -29.79 -17.98 4.58
CA PRO A 352 -29.57 -19.11 3.67
C PRO A 352 -30.11 -18.88 2.25
N VAL A 353 -29.52 -19.58 1.26
CA VAL A 353 -29.95 -19.64 -0.15
C VAL A 353 -30.51 -21.02 -0.48
N LEU A 354 -31.48 -21.10 -1.40
CA LEU A 354 -31.99 -22.38 -1.89
C LEU A 354 -31.09 -22.98 -2.98
N VAL A 355 -31.01 -24.30 -3.05
CA VAL A 355 -30.40 -24.99 -4.20
C VAL A 355 -31.02 -24.47 -5.48
N GLY A 356 -30.17 -24.11 -6.42
CA GLY A 356 -30.60 -23.61 -7.71
C GLY A 356 -31.01 -22.14 -7.79
N ALA A 357 -31.11 -21.43 -6.66
CA ALA A 357 -31.36 -19.99 -6.64
C ALA A 357 -30.07 -19.17 -6.80
N PRO A 358 -30.14 -17.93 -7.32
CA PRO A 358 -28.97 -17.06 -7.42
C PRO A 358 -28.48 -16.60 -6.04
N LEU A 359 -27.19 -16.80 -5.79
CA LEU A 359 -26.43 -16.30 -4.65
C LEU A 359 -25.48 -15.19 -5.11
N THR A 360 -25.45 -14.07 -4.41
CA THR A 360 -24.58 -12.94 -4.74
C THR A 360 -23.52 -12.74 -3.66
N TYR A 361 -22.24 -12.75 -4.04
CA TYR A 361 -21.13 -12.27 -3.24
C TYR A 361 -20.86 -10.79 -3.56
N THR A 362 -20.80 -9.96 -2.53
CA THR A 362 -20.36 -8.56 -2.61
C THR A 362 -19.00 -8.44 -1.93
N ILE A 363 -17.99 -8.07 -2.71
CA ILE A 363 -16.60 -7.97 -2.29
C ILE A 363 -16.18 -6.50 -2.39
N ASP A 364 -15.59 -5.96 -1.34
CA ASP A 364 -15.01 -4.61 -1.34
C ASP A 364 -13.50 -4.73 -1.12
N ALA A 365 -12.73 -4.37 -2.15
CA ALA A 365 -11.28 -4.23 -2.09
C ALA A 365 -10.92 -2.75 -1.83
N ARG A 366 -9.95 -2.50 -0.95
CA ARG A 366 -9.59 -1.15 -0.51
C ARG A 366 -8.09 -0.99 -0.38
N ASN A 367 -7.56 0.17 -0.79
CA ASN A 367 -6.20 0.57 -0.46
C ASN A 367 -6.25 1.46 0.80
N GLU A 368 -5.76 0.97 1.94
CA GLU A 368 -5.74 1.69 3.21
C GLU A 368 -4.55 2.64 3.35
N GLY A 369 -3.59 2.62 2.42
CA GLY A 369 -2.38 3.45 2.39
C GLY A 369 -1.14 2.69 2.90
N PRO A 370 -0.02 3.35 3.23
CA PRO A 370 0.27 4.77 3.01
C PRO A 370 0.61 5.10 1.56
N ALA A 371 0.77 4.13 0.66
CA ALA A 371 1.08 4.37 -0.75
C ALA A 371 -0.10 4.07 -1.70
N SER A 372 -0.01 4.57 -2.93
CA SER A 372 -0.94 4.19 -4.01
C SER A 372 -0.53 2.83 -4.60
N ALA A 373 -1.50 1.99 -4.95
CA ALA A 373 -1.28 0.73 -5.64
C ALA A 373 -1.32 0.94 -7.15
N THR A 374 -0.35 0.43 -7.91
CA THR A 374 -0.31 0.64 -9.37
C THR A 374 -0.99 -0.46 -10.18
N VAL A 375 -0.93 -1.70 -9.69
CA VAL A 375 -1.53 -2.87 -10.34
C VAL A 375 -2.17 -3.76 -9.28
N VAL A 376 -3.46 -3.57 -9.04
CA VAL A 376 -4.24 -4.39 -8.12
C VAL A 376 -4.91 -5.53 -8.85
N THR A 377 -4.74 -6.74 -8.34
CA THR A 377 -5.40 -7.97 -8.81
C THR A 377 -6.16 -8.59 -7.66
N MET A 378 -7.42 -8.96 -7.88
CA MET A 378 -8.24 -9.71 -6.93
C MET A 378 -8.50 -11.11 -7.49
N VAL A 379 -8.33 -12.14 -6.67
CA VAL A 379 -8.54 -13.54 -7.02
C VAL A 379 -9.57 -14.14 -6.05
N ASP A 380 -10.70 -14.56 -6.60
CA ASP A 380 -11.74 -15.27 -5.88
C ASP A 380 -11.76 -16.74 -6.33
N THR A 381 -11.69 -17.67 -5.37
CA THR A 381 -11.82 -19.11 -5.61
C THR A 381 -13.23 -19.55 -5.24
N LEU A 382 -14.05 -19.80 -6.26
CA LEU A 382 -15.43 -20.23 -6.07
C LEU A 382 -15.48 -21.59 -5.38
N PRO A 383 -16.43 -21.81 -4.44
CA PRO A 383 -16.62 -23.10 -3.81
C PRO A 383 -16.98 -24.19 -4.84
N SER A 384 -16.62 -25.43 -4.55
CA SER A 384 -17.10 -26.56 -5.35
C SER A 384 -18.62 -26.71 -5.24
N GLY A 385 -19.29 -27.08 -6.32
CA GLY A 385 -20.76 -27.27 -6.33
C GLY A 385 -21.52 -25.96 -6.50
N VAL A 386 -20.93 -24.97 -7.18
CA VAL A 386 -21.64 -23.80 -7.66
C VAL A 386 -21.41 -23.62 -9.17
N THR A 387 -22.46 -23.16 -9.85
CA THR A 387 -22.43 -22.73 -11.24
C THR A 387 -22.24 -21.21 -11.31
N PHE A 388 -21.18 -20.76 -11.98
CA PHE A 388 -20.92 -19.32 -12.20
C PHE A 388 -21.94 -18.69 -13.13
N LEU A 389 -22.45 -17.49 -12.78
CA LEU A 389 -23.38 -16.72 -13.60
C LEU A 389 -22.74 -15.42 -14.13
N SER A 390 -22.17 -14.60 -13.25
CA SER A 390 -21.57 -13.31 -13.64
C SER A 390 -20.56 -12.79 -12.62
N ALA A 391 -19.65 -11.92 -13.07
CA ALA A 391 -18.77 -11.11 -12.23
C ALA A 391 -18.66 -9.70 -12.82
N GLU A 392 -18.96 -8.68 -12.02
CA GLU A 392 -18.88 -7.27 -12.42
C GLU A 392 -18.10 -6.48 -11.37
N ALA A 393 -17.15 -5.64 -11.81
CA ALA A 393 -16.39 -4.75 -10.94
C ALA A 393 -16.75 -3.29 -11.23
N SER A 394 -16.78 -2.44 -10.20
CA SER A 394 -16.99 -0.99 -10.36
C SER A 394 -15.83 -0.30 -11.09
N GLN A 395 -14.66 -0.94 -11.10
CA GLN A 395 -13.45 -0.54 -11.81
C GLN A 395 -12.72 -1.80 -12.32
N GLY A 396 -12.15 -1.72 -13.52
CA GLY A 396 -11.39 -2.82 -14.10
C GLY A 396 -12.25 -3.87 -14.81
N SER A 397 -11.80 -5.11 -14.83
CA SER A 397 -12.52 -6.22 -15.47
C SER A 397 -12.27 -7.56 -14.78
N CYS A 398 -13.29 -8.40 -14.74
CA CYS A 398 -13.23 -9.75 -14.18
C CYS A 398 -13.34 -10.82 -15.27
N THR A 399 -12.64 -11.93 -15.09
CA THR A 399 -12.74 -13.13 -15.92
C THR A 399 -12.84 -14.36 -15.04
N GLU A 400 -13.71 -15.29 -15.41
CA GLU A 400 -13.81 -16.61 -14.75
C GLU A 400 -13.11 -17.66 -15.61
N ALA A 401 -12.31 -18.51 -14.98
CA ALA A 401 -11.76 -19.71 -15.59
C ALA A 401 -11.58 -20.82 -14.55
N GLN A 402 -12.23 -21.96 -14.78
CA GLN A 402 -12.06 -23.18 -13.98
C GLN A 402 -12.39 -23.03 -12.49
N GLY A 403 -13.39 -22.21 -12.16
CA GLY A 403 -13.82 -21.96 -10.78
C GLY A 403 -13.01 -20.86 -10.07
N THR A 404 -12.17 -20.14 -10.78
CA THR A 404 -11.44 -18.98 -10.25
C THR A 404 -11.86 -17.73 -11.01
N VAL A 405 -12.31 -16.71 -10.29
CA VAL A 405 -12.60 -15.38 -10.82
C VAL A 405 -11.40 -14.49 -10.54
N THR A 406 -10.76 -13.98 -11.60
CA THR A 406 -9.64 -13.04 -11.51
C THR A 406 -10.09 -11.69 -12.02
N CYS A 407 -9.96 -10.66 -11.19
CA CYS A 407 -10.29 -9.28 -11.52
C CYS A 407 -9.05 -8.39 -11.54
N ASP A 408 -8.75 -7.81 -12.70
CA ASP A 408 -7.72 -6.78 -12.86
C ASP A 408 -8.34 -5.43 -12.51
N LEU A 409 -8.08 -4.92 -11.31
CA LEU A 409 -8.70 -3.69 -10.79
C LEU A 409 -7.91 -2.43 -11.18
N GLY A 410 -6.65 -2.57 -11.58
CA GLY A 410 -5.79 -1.46 -12.01
C GLY A 410 -5.23 -0.67 -10.83
N GLY A 411 -4.95 0.62 -11.03
CA GLY A 411 -4.38 1.46 -9.98
C GLY A 411 -5.43 1.95 -8.98
N MET A 412 -5.08 1.98 -7.69
CA MET A 412 -5.94 2.45 -6.59
C MET A 412 -5.16 3.47 -5.74
N ALA A 413 -5.68 4.69 -5.64
CA ALA A 413 -5.10 5.72 -4.77
C ALA A 413 -5.35 5.41 -3.29
N ILE A 414 -4.66 6.13 -2.40
CA ILE A 414 -4.82 5.98 -0.96
C ILE A 414 -6.28 6.25 -0.58
N GLY A 415 -6.91 5.29 0.08
CA GLY A 415 -8.30 5.35 0.52
C GLY A 415 -9.34 4.96 -0.53
N ASP A 416 -8.95 4.67 -1.78
CA ASP A 416 -9.86 4.20 -2.83
C ASP A 416 -10.45 2.81 -2.48
N SER A 417 -11.67 2.57 -2.94
CA SER A 417 -12.35 1.29 -2.80
C SER A 417 -13.04 0.89 -4.11
N VAL A 418 -12.90 -0.39 -4.48
CA VAL A 418 -13.48 -0.99 -5.67
C VAL A 418 -14.39 -2.14 -5.23
N GLN A 419 -15.62 -2.13 -5.71
CA GLN A 419 -16.61 -3.16 -5.40
C GLN A 419 -16.67 -4.18 -6.54
N VAL A 420 -16.65 -5.46 -6.19
CA VAL A 420 -16.82 -6.59 -7.11
C VAL A 420 -18.05 -7.40 -6.69
N ILE A 421 -18.95 -7.64 -7.63
CA ILE A 421 -20.18 -8.41 -7.44
C ILE A 421 -20.06 -9.70 -8.26
N ILE A 422 -20.09 -10.85 -7.57
CA ILE A 422 -20.06 -12.18 -8.19
C ILE A 422 -21.39 -12.87 -7.93
N THR A 423 -22.01 -13.44 -8.95
CA THR A 423 -23.27 -14.18 -8.84
C THR A 423 -23.07 -15.62 -9.27
N VAL A 424 -23.49 -16.56 -8.42
CA VAL A 424 -23.43 -18.01 -8.65
C VAL A 424 -24.76 -18.68 -8.33
N LYS A 425 -24.89 -19.96 -8.69
CA LYS A 425 -26.02 -20.83 -8.34
C LYS A 425 -25.48 -22.07 -7.64
N PRO A 426 -25.81 -22.36 -6.37
CA PRO A 426 -25.43 -23.60 -5.72
C PRO A 426 -26.14 -24.82 -6.33
N ASP A 427 -25.40 -25.91 -6.50
CA ASP A 427 -25.87 -27.15 -7.13
C ASP A 427 -26.33 -28.20 -6.10
N ASP A 428 -25.80 -28.15 -4.87
CA ASP A 428 -26.06 -29.12 -3.81
C ASP A 428 -26.32 -28.42 -2.45
N PRO A 429 -27.14 -29.03 -1.56
CA PRO A 429 -27.39 -28.49 -0.23
C PRO A 429 -26.19 -28.71 0.70
N GLY A 430 -25.98 -27.81 1.64
CA GLY A 430 -24.87 -27.91 2.59
C GLY A 430 -24.30 -26.54 2.97
N THR A 431 -23.03 -26.52 3.35
CA THR A 431 -22.29 -25.29 3.66
C THR A 431 -21.21 -25.11 2.62
N ILE A 432 -21.19 -23.94 1.97
CA ILE A 432 -20.14 -23.53 1.05
C ILE A 432 -19.35 -22.38 1.65
N VAL A 433 -18.06 -22.31 1.34
CA VAL A 433 -17.16 -21.22 1.77
C VAL A 433 -16.51 -20.64 0.53
N ASN A 434 -16.73 -19.35 0.32
CA ASN A 434 -16.09 -18.59 -0.76
C ASN A 434 -14.91 -17.82 -0.20
N SER A 435 -13.76 -17.86 -0.88
CA SER A 435 -12.53 -17.23 -0.42
C SER A 435 -11.98 -16.30 -1.48
N VAL A 436 -11.62 -15.09 -1.07
CA VAL A 436 -11.08 -14.04 -1.93
C VAL A 436 -9.78 -13.51 -1.34
N GLY A 437 -8.82 -13.25 -2.23
CA GLY A 437 -7.59 -12.54 -1.92
C GLY A 437 -7.41 -11.33 -2.84
N VAL A 438 -6.76 -10.28 -2.36
CA VAL A 438 -6.33 -9.12 -3.13
C VAL A 438 -4.82 -8.96 -3.04
N ASP A 439 -4.17 -8.54 -4.13
CA ASP A 439 -2.73 -8.33 -4.18
C ASP A 439 -2.39 -7.11 -5.04
N ALA A 440 -1.24 -6.51 -4.78
CA ALA A 440 -0.70 -5.37 -5.50
C ALA A 440 0.80 -5.56 -5.83
N TRP A 441 1.33 -4.73 -6.72
CA TRP A 441 2.76 -4.75 -7.03
C TRP A 441 3.60 -4.21 -5.86
N GLU A 442 3.05 -3.21 -5.16
CA GLU A 442 3.67 -2.56 -4.01
C GLU A 442 3.65 -3.48 -2.78
N PRO A 443 4.70 -3.49 -1.93
CA PRO A 443 4.73 -4.34 -0.74
C PRO A 443 3.66 -3.98 0.30
N ASP A 444 2.80 -4.94 0.66
CA ASP A 444 1.75 -4.71 1.65
C ASP A 444 2.30 -4.58 3.10
N PRO A 445 2.05 -3.47 3.82
CA PRO A 445 2.44 -3.31 5.22
C PRO A 445 1.61 -4.13 6.23
N ALA A 446 0.42 -4.58 5.87
CA ALA A 446 -0.52 -5.27 6.73
C ALA A 446 -1.16 -6.52 6.06
N PRO A 447 -0.35 -7.48 5.55
CA PRO A 447 -0.78 -8.56 4.65
C PRO A 447 -1.81 -9.56 5.22
N ALA A 448 -2.24 -9.37 6.47
CA ALA A 448 -3.23 -10.21 7.14
C ALA A 448 -4.69 -9.81 6.80
N ASN A 449 -4.91 -8.65 6.17
CA ASN A 449 -6.24 -8.15 5.77
C ASN A 449 -6.53 -8.35 4.25
N ASP A 450 -5.58 -8.92 3.51
CA ASP A 450 -5.61 -9.18 2.07
C ASP A 450 -6.47 -10.39 1.68
N ASP A 451 -6.84 -11.24 2.65
CA ASP A 451 -7.65 -12.43 2.47
C ASP A 451 -8.94 -12.35 3.29
N ALA A 452 -10.06 -12.72 2.67
CA ALA A 452 -11.35 -12.85 3.35
C ALA A 452 -12.13 -14.08 2.87
N ALA A 453 -13.06 -14.54 3.70
CA ALA A 453 -13.96 -15.64 3.34
C ALA A 453 -15.37 -15.41 3.87
N SER A 454 -16.38 -15.80 3.08
CA SER A 454 -17.78 -15.87 3.52
C SER A 454 -18.28 -17.29 3.52
N THR A 455 -19.13 -17.62 4.50
CA THR A 455 -19.75 -18.94 4.65
C THR A 455 -21.24 -18.82 4.41
N THR A 456 -21.76 -19.57 3.45
CA THR A 456 -23.19 -19.57 3.09
C THR A 456 -23.83 -20.92 3.44
N THR A 457 -25.05 -20.88 3.98
CA THR A 457 -25.88 -22.08 4.15
C THR A 457 -26.78 -22.27 2.92
N VAL A 458 -26.68 -23.43 2.28
CA VAL A 458 -27.51 -23.84 1.14
C VAL A 458 -28.56 -24.83 1.62
N GLU A 459 -29.83 -24.44 1.51
CA GLU A 459 -30.98 -25.26 1.86
C GLU A 459 -31.55 -25.99 0.63
N PRO A 460 -32.00 -27.26 0.78
CA PRO A 460 -32.63 -27.99 -0.31
C PRO A 460 -33.99 -27.39 -0.67
N ALA A 461 -34.40 -27.51 -1.93
CA ALA A 461 -35.66 -26.98 -2.46
C ALA A 461 -36.42 -28.02 -3.28
N ALA A 462 -37.75 -27.93 -3.26
CA ALA A 462 -38.57 -28.59 -4.26
C ALA A 462 -38.54 -27.77 -5.55
N ASP A 463 -38.74 -28.41 -6.70
CA ASP A 463 -38.79 -27.71 -8.00
C ASP A 463 -39.85 -28.41 -8.86
N LEU A 464 -41.04 -27.82 -9.00
CA LEU A 464 -42.20 -28.51 -9.57
C LEU A 464 -42.50 -28.09 -11.01
N ALA A 465 -41.95 -28.80 -11.98
CA ALA A 465 -42.25 -28.59 -13.39
C ALA A 465 -43.58 -29.24 -13.82
N VAL A 466 -44.46 -28.47 -14.49
CA VAL A 466 -45.73 -28.96 -15.04
C VAL A 466 -45.68 -29.03 -16.56
N SER A 467 -46.17 -30.15 -17.13
CA SER A 467 -46.37 -30.30 -18.57
C SER A 467 -47.76 -30.86 -18.86
N VAL A 468 -48.46 -30.27 -19.84
CA VAL A 468 -49.76 -30.68 -20.33
C VAL A 468 -49.65 -30.98 -21.82
N VAL A 469 -50.06 -32.18 -22.23
CA VAL A 469 -50.12 -32.56 -23.64
C VAL A 469 -51.46 -33.24 -23.94
N ASP A 470 -51.98 -33.08 -25.15
CA ASP A 470 -53.16 -33.82 -25.60
C ASP A 470 -52.80 -35.08 -26.39
N SER A 471 -53.73 -36.04 -26.42
CA SER A 471 -53.57 -37.26 -27.22
C SER A 471 -53.77 -37.01 -28.71
N GLN A 472 -54.40 -35.89 -29.06
CA GLN A 472 -54.86 -35.58 -30.41
C GLN A 472 -55.22 -34.09 -30.53
N ASP A 473 -54.58 -33.41 -31.48
CA ASP A 473 -54.98 -32.11 -32.01
C ASP A 473 -54.85 -32.12 -33.55
N PRO A 474 -55.93 -31.92 -34.34
CA PRO A 474 -57.31 -31.61 -33.94
C PRO A 474 -58.17 -32.82 -33.59
N VAL A 475 -59.23 -32.60 -32.80
CA VAL A 475 -60.24 -33.58 -32.38
C VAL A 475 -61.63 -33.23 -32.89
N GLU A 476 -62.49 -34.22 -33.17
CA GLU A 476 -63.88 -33.97 -33.60
C GLU A 476 -64.83 -33.68 -32.42
N VAL A 477 -65.88 -32.89 -32.65
CA VAL A 477 -66.93 -32.68 -31.63
C VAL A 477 -67.60 -34.03 -31.27
N ASN A 478 -67.70 -34.32 -29.97
CA ASN A 478 -68.15 -35.59 -29.39
C ASN A 478 -67.22 -36.79 -29.62
N GLU A 479 -65.98 -36.59 -30.05
CA GLU A 479 -64.92 -37.61 -29.98
C GLU A 479 -64.21 -37.48 -28.63
N GLU A 480 -64.14 -38.57 -27.87
CA GLU A 480 -63.44 -38.57 -26.58
C GLU A 480 -61.92 -38.61 -26.80
N PHE A 481 -61.20 -37.72 -26.14
CA PHE A 481 -59.74 -37.67 -26.16
C PHE A 481 -59.19 -37.38 -24.77
N THR A 482 -57.87 -37.52 -24.60
CA THR A 482 -57.22 -37.49 -23.30
C THR A 482 -56.18 -36.37 -23.24
N TYR A 483 -56.17 -35.60 -22.15
CA TYR A 483 -55.01 -34.81 -21.76
C TYR A 483 -54.13 -35.59 -20.79
N PHE A 484 -52.82 -35.57 -20.98
CA PHE A 484 -51.81 -36.07 -20.07
C PHE A 484 -51.16 -34.88 -19.36
N VAL A 485 -51.32 -34.81 -18.05
CA VAL A 485 -50.65 -33.81 -17.22
C VAL A 485 -49.59 -34.51 -16.40
N THR A 486 -48.35 -34.05 -16.49
CA THR A 486 -47.21 -34.53 -15.71
C THR A 486 -46.74 -33.42 -14.79
N VAL A 487 -46.54 -33.75 -13.51
CA VAL A 487 -45.85 -32.92 -12.53
C VAL A 487 -44.57 -33.65 -12.16
N VAL A 488 -43.42 -33.08 -12.50
CA VAL A 488 -42.10 -33.60 -12.12
C VAL A 488 -41.61 -32.79 -10.93
N ASN A 489 -40.92 -33.42 -9.99
CA ASN A 489 -40.13 -32.71 -8.99
C ASN A 489 -38.66 -32.79 -9.39
N GLU A 490 -38.14 -31.73 -9.99
CA GLU A 490 -36.74 -31.59 -10.45
C GLU A 490 -35.79 -31.20 -9.31
N GLY A 491 -36.34 -30.83 -8.14
CA GLY A 491 -35.59 -30.37 -6.99
C GLY A 491 -34.97 -31.51 -6.18
N ASP A 492 -34.10 -31.15 -5.24
CA ASP A 492 -33.39 -32.08 -4.35
C ASP A 492 -34.17 -32.38 -3.05
N LEU A 493 -35.25 -31.65 -2.79
CA LEU A 493 -36.19 -31.91 -1.71
C LEU A 493 -37.46 -32.61 -2.21
N ALA A 494 -37.99 -33.56 -1.43
CA ALA A 494 -39.28 -34.15 -1.75
C ALA A 494 -40.42 -33.14 -1.55
N ALA A 495 -41.15 -32.82 -2.61
CA ALA A 495 -42.36 -32.02 -2.55
C ALA A 495 -43.49 -32.79 -1.88
N THR A 496 -43.99 -32.32 -0.73
CA THR A 496 -45.10 -32.95 -0.02
C THR A 496 -46.39 -32.16 -0.21
N SER A 497 -47.51 -32.83 0.07
CA SER A 497 -48.84 -32.21 -0.03
C SER A 497 -49.10 -31.55 -1.38
N VAL A 498 -48.56 -32.13 -2.47
CA VAL A 498 -48.62 -31.53 -3.81
C VAL A 498 -50.08 -31.42 -4.25
N MET A 499 -50.47 -30.21 -4.63
CA MET A 499 -51.82 -29.86 -5.10
C MET A 499 -51.75 -29.41 -6.55
N LEU A 500 -52.41 -30.17 -7.44
CA LEU A 500 -52.51 -29.85 -8.85
C LEU A 500 -53.87 -29.24 -9.16
N HIS A 501 -53.89 -27.95 -9.46
CA HIS A 501 -55.07 -27.19 -9.83
C HIS A 501 -55.31 -27.25 -11.33
N GLN A 502 -56.55 -27.51 -11.72
CA GLN A 502 -56.95 -27.72 -13.11
C GLN A 502 -58.01 -26.70 -13.52
N SER A 503 -57.83 -26.12 -14.70
CA SER A 503 -58.73 -25.14 -15.31
C SER A 503 -59.06 -25.55 -16.74
N LEU A 504 -60.26 -26.09 -16.94
CA LEU A 504 -60.72 -26.56 -18.25
C LEU A 504 -61.65 -25.52 -18.89
N SER A 505 -61.50 -25.34 -20.20
CA SER A 505 -62.39 -24.50 -20.98
C SER A 505 -63.85 -25.00 -20.95
N LYS A 506 -64.83 -24.09 -21.08
CA LYS A 506 -66.27 -24.43 -21.07
C LYS A 506 -66.71 -25.37 -22.22
N GLY A 507 -65.86 -25.58 -23.22
CA GLY A 507 -66.12 -26.46 -24.35
C GLY A 507 -65.82 -27.94 -24.06
N LEU A 508 -65.24 -28.26 -22.90
CA LEU A 508 -64.90 -29.62 -22.49
C LEU A 508 -65.89 -30.13 -21.44
N ARG A 509 -66.35 -31.37 -21.61
CA ARG A 509 -67.05 -32.14 -20.58
C ARG A 509 -66.12 -33.24 -20.08
N VAL A 510 -65.78 -33.20 -18.79
CA VAL A 510 -64.93 -34.24 -18.18
C VAL A 510 -65.69 -35.55 -18.10
N VAL A 511 -65.07 -36.62 -18.59
CA VAL A 511 -65.56 -38.00 -18.52
C VAL A 511 -64.94 -38.66 -17.29
N THR A 512 -63.62 -38.74 -17.25
CA THR A 512 -62.84 -39.39 -16.18
C THR A 512 -61.55 -38.64 -15.89
N VAL A 513 -61.11 -38.71 -14.64
CA VAL A 513 -59.78 -38.23 -14.20
C VAL A 513 -59.12 -39.35 -13.43
N THR A 514 -57.96 -39.79 -13.89
CA THR A 514 -57.23 -40.89 -13.29
C THR A 514 -55.83 -40.43 -12.88
N PRO A 515 -55.55 -40.29 -11.57
CA PRO A 515 -54.20 -39.97 -11.12
C PRO A 515 -53.34 -41.24 -10.96
N SER A 516 -52.03 -41.12 -11.21
CA SER A 516 -51.05 -42.18 -10.90
C SER A 516 -50.83 -42.36 -9.40
N GLN A 517 -51.00 -41.27 -8.63
CA GLN A 517 -50.89 -41.24 -7.18
C GLN A 517 -51.83 -40.20 -6.56
N GLY A 518 -52.15 -40.37 -5.28
CA GLY A 518 -53.03 -39.46 -4.57
C GLY A 518 -54.50 -39.61 -4.96
N THR A 519 -55.27 -38.53 -4.90
CA THR A 519 -56.72 -38.53 -5.14
C THR A 519 -57.19 -37.30 -5.91
N CYS A 520 -58.13 -37.52 -6.84
CA CYS A 520 -58.87 -36.47 -7.55
C CYS A 520 -60.38 -36.59 -7.23
N PRO A 521 -61.17 -35.52 -7.40
CA PRO A 521 -62.61 -35.56 -7.15
C PRO A 521 -63.33 -36.55 -8.07
N ALA A 522 -64.19 -37.40 -7.50
CA ALA A 522 -64.95 -38.42 -8.27
C ALA A 522 -65.95 -37.84 -9.29
N ARG A 523 -66.28 -36.54 -9.18
CA ARG A 523 -67.12 -35.78 -10.11
C ARG A 523 -66.52 -34.39 -10.32
N PRO A 524 -65.45 -34.26 -11.12
CA PRO A 524 -64.73 -33.01 -11.28
C PRO A 524 -65.61 -31.96 -11.96
N SER A 525 -65.56 -30.73 -11.47
CA SER A 525 -66.10 -29.58 -12.19
C SER A 525 -65.09 -29.13 -13.25
N ARG A 526 -65.37 -28.07 -14.03
CA ARG A 526 -64.37 -27.49 -14.94
C ARG A 526 -63.16 -26.86 -14.22
N PHE A 527 -63.29 -26.61 -12.92
CA PHE A 527 -62.21 -26.29 -12.02
C PHE A 527 -62.16 -27.32 -10.92
N PHE A 528 -61.02 -27.97 -10.74
CA PHE A 528 -60.83 -28.93 -9.66
C PHE A 528 -59.37 -28.97 -9.25
N ALA A 529 -59.10 -29.56 -8.10
CA ALA A 529 -57.75 -29.80 -7.65
C ALA A 529 -57.59 -31.29 -7.30
N CYS A 530 -56.46 -31.87 -7.68
CA CYS A 530 -56.04 -33.19 -7.27
C CYS A 530 -55.00 -33.05 -6.16
N SER A 531 -55.14 -33.84 -5.10
CA SER A 531 -54.11 -33.98 -4.07
C SER A 531 -53.21 -35.15 -4.48
N LEU A 532 -52.02 -34.85 -4.99
CA LEU A 532 -51.08 -35.85 -5.51
C LEU A 532 -50.20 -36.47 -4.41
N GLY A 533 -50.21 -35.90 -3.19
CA GLY A 533 -49.43 -36.40 -2.06
C GLY A 533 -47.96 -36.00 -2.15
N THR A 534 -47.05 -36.93 -1.87
CA THR A 534 -45.61 -36.69 -1.96
C THR A 534 -45.09 -37.05 -3.34
N VAL A 535 -44.38 -36.13 -3.99
CA VAL A 535 -43.58 -36.38 -5.20
C VAL A 535 -42.11 -36.36 -4.76
N PRO A 536 -41.44 -37.53 -4.65
CA PRO A 536 -40.03 -37.58 -4.29
C PRO A 536 -39.15 -36.74 -5.24
N SER A 537 -37.97 -36.32 -4.79
CA SER A 537 -36.95 -35.72 -5.67
C SER A 537 -36.66 -36.63 -6.87
N GLY A 538 -36.63 -36.04 -8.08
CA GLY A 538 -36.53 -36.74 -9.37
C GLY A 538 -37.75 -37.59 -9.73
N GLY A 539 -38.82 -37.54 -8.93
CA GLY A 539 -40.06 -38.28 -9.14
C GLY A 539 -41.05 -37.52 -10.02
N ALA A 540 -42.08 -38.23 -10.49
CA ALA A 540 -43.16 -37.64 -11.26
C ALA A 540 -44.52 -38.20 -10.84
N ALA A 541 -45.53 -37.33 -10.83
CA ALA A 541 -46.94 -37.68 -10.69
C ALA A 541 -47.69 -37.28 -11.97
N THR A 542 -48.54 -38.16 -12.47
CA THR A 542 -49.29 -37.92 -13.71
C THR A 542 -50.78 -38.00 -13.45
N ILE A 543 -51.57 -37.18 -14.12
CA ILE A 543 -53.02 -37.39 -14.22
C ILE A 543 -53.44 -37.48 -15.69
N THR A 544 -54.34 -38.40 -16.01
CA THR A 544 -55.02 -38.43 -17.31
C THR A 544 -56.43 -37.87 -17.16
N ILE A 545 -56.83 -37.03 -18.11
CA ILE A 545 -58.13 -36.36 -18.10
C ILE A 545 -58.82 -36.69 -19.42
N ASP A 546 -59.76 -37.63 -19.38
CA ASP A 546 -60.58 -37.97 -20.53
C ASP A 546 -61.74 -36.97 -20.62
N VAL A 547 -61.89 -36.37 -21.79
CA VAL A 547 -62.85 -35.29 -22.03
C VAL A 547 -63.59 -35.51 -23.33
N LEU A 548 -64.81 -34.99 -23.36
CA LEU A 548 -65.62 -34.89 -24.55
C LEU A 548 -65.81 -33.41 -24.94
N PRO A 549 -65.34 -32.97 -26.11
CA PRO A 549 -65.59 -31.62 -26.60
C PRO A 549 -67.04 -31.49 -27.08
N VAL A 550 -67.76 -30.46 -26.62
CA VAL A 550 -69.21 -30.29 -26.88
C VAL A 550 -69.53 -29.20 -27.92
N ARG A 551 -68.51 -28.52 -28.47
CA ARG A 551 -68.65 -27.48 -29.50
C ARG A 551 -67.36 -27.30 -30.30
N VAL A 552 -67.49 -26.89 -31.56
CA VAL A 552 -66.37 -26.49 -32.44
C VAL A 552 -65.66 -25.25 -31.87
N GLY A 553 -64.34 -25.16 -32.07
CA GLY A 553 -63.48 -24.04 -31.66
C GLY A 553 -62.27 -24.51 -30.86
N THR A 554 -61.52 -23.57 -30.28
CA THR A 554 -60.38 -23.91 -29.42
C THR A 554 -60.85 -24.19 -27.99
N VAL A 555 -60.37 -25.30 -27.43
CA VAL A 555 -60.51 -25.69 -26.03
C VAL A 555 -59.13 -25.76 -25.38
N SER A 556 -59.07 -25.69 -24.06
CA SER A 556 -57.79 -25.73 -23.34
C SER A 556 -57.90 -26.35 -21.95
N VAL A 557 -56.75 -26.82 -21.47
CA VAL A 557 -56.51 -27.30 -20.10
C VAL A 557 -55.29 -26.57 -19.55
N GLY A 558 -55.53 -25.73 -18.55
CA GLY A 558 -54.47 -25.11 -17.75
C GLY A 558 -54.25 -25.89 -16.47
N SER A 559 -52.98 -26.09 -16.13
CA SER A 559 -52.51 -26.82 -14.96
C SER A 559 -51.57 -25.96 -14.14
N THR A 560 -51.69 -26.01 -12.82
CA THR A 560 -50.77 -25.34 -11.89
C THR A 560 -50.54 -26.22 -10.68
N ALA A 561 -49.28 -26.56 -10.40
CA ALA A 561 -48.89 -27.32 -9.22
C ALA A 561 -48.54 -26.35 -8.07
N SER A 562 -48.63 -26.85 -6.84
CA SER A 562 -48.09 -26.18 -5.66
C SER A 562 -47.74 -27.20 -4.59
N THR A 563 -46.80 -26.86 -3.72
CA THR A 563 -46.33 -27.66 -2.60
C THR A 563 -46.14 -26.78 -1.36
N VAL A 564 -45.76 -27.36 -0.22
CA VAL A 564 -45.58 -26.62 1.05
C VAL A 564 -44.11 -26.31 1.33
N GLU A 565 -43.20 -27.03 0.69
CA GLU A 565 -41.77 -26.81 0.71
C GLU A 565 -41.37 -25.53 -0.07
N PRO A 566 -40.23 -24.90 0.25
CA PRO A 566 -39.64 -23.85 -0.57
C PRO A 566 -39.40 -24.35 -2.00
N GLU A 567 -39.59 -23.45 -2.95
CA GLU A 567 -39.65 -23.78 -4.37
C GLU A 567 -38.57 -23.00 -5.14
N ALA A 568 -37.82 -23.69 -6.01
CA ALA A 568 -36.66 -23.16 -6.70
C ALA A 568 -36.99 -22.34 -7.97
N ASP A 569 -37.97 -22.77 -8.78
CA ASP A 569 -38.46 -22.05 -9.96
C ASP A 569 -39.99 -21.99 -10.08
N LEU A 570 -40.59 -20.89 -9.61
CA LEU A 570 -42.04 -20.71 -9.71
C LEU A 570 -42.56 -20.55 -11.14
N ALA A 571 -41.69 -20.38 -12.15
CA ALA A 571 -42.10 -20.10 -13.52
C ALA A 571 -42.58 -21.34 -14.27
N ASP A 572 -42.10 -22.53 -13.93
CA ASP A 572 -42.43 -23.80 -14.60
C ASP A 572 -43.57 -24.59 -13.92
N ASN A 573 -44.04 -24.08 -12.79
CA ASN A 573 -45.13 -24.62 -11.97
C ASN A 573 -46.50 -24.60 -12.66
N SER A 574 -46.59 -24.08 -13.89
CA SER A 574 -47.83 -24.04 -14.64
C SER A 574 -47.63 -24.22 -16.13
N ASP A 575 -48.58 -24.90 -16.76
CA ASP A 575 -48.61 -25.09 -18.20
C ASP A 575 -50.06 -25.04 -18.73
N LEU A 576 -50.22 -24.70 -20.01
CA LEU A 576 -51.50 -24.52 -20.68
C LEU A 576 -51.45 -25.15 -22.07
N GLU A 577 -52.23 -26.21 -22.26
CA GLU A 577 -52.39 -26.83 -23.56
C GLU A 577 -53.70 -26.40 -24.23
N THR A 578 -53.65 -26.16 -25.54
CA THR A 578 -54.81 -25.80 -26.36
C THR A 578 -55.03 -26.82 -27.47
N THR A 579 -56.28 -27.25 -27.66
CA THR A 579 -56.67 -28.22 -28.70
C THR A 579 -57.71 -27.62 -29.62
N THR A 580 -57.60 -27.89 -30.92
CA THR A 580 -58.56 -27.48 -31.94
C THR A 580 -59.69 -28.51 -32.08
N VAL A 581 -60.94 -28.07 -31.86
CA VAL A 581 -62.13 -28.91 -32.07
C VAL A 581 -62.78 -28.59 -33.40
N GLN A 582 -62.96 -29.60 -34.25
CA GLN A 582 -63.54 -29.49 -35.60
C GLN A 582 -64.82 -30.34 -35.76
N LEU A 583 -65.53 -30.12 -36.87
CA LEU A 583 -66.65 -30.99 -37.26
C LEU A 583 -66.13 -32.34 -37.78
N PRO A 584 -66.94 -33.41 -37.70
CA PRO A 584 -66.66 -34.69 -38.35
C PRO A 584 -66.51 -34.60 -39.88
#